data_AF-A0A9E3D8P5-F1
#
_entry.id   AF-A0A9E3D8P5-F1
#
_cell.length_a   1.000
_cell.length_b   1.000
_cell.length_c   1.000
_cell.angle_alpha   90.00
_cell.angle_beta   90.00
_cell.angle_gamma   90.00
#
_symmetry.space_group_name_H-M   'P 1'
#
loop_
_entity.id
_entity.type
_entity.pdbx_description
1 polymer ?
#
loop_
_entity_poly.entity_id
_entity_poly.type
_entity_poly.pdbx_seq_one_letter_code
_entity_poly.pdbx_strand_id
1 'polypeptide(L)'
;MPDHAQPLSEDKQAITCLHCGRMQEVGRRAMSVTCKFCHKALKLEDVQFKGYEARRVVETCGVVTIERKGNLITDRVTCGGMIIRGKVKGAVTSRGPVLVGPEAEIKGDVNAPTLAVGAGAILEGYYDIGPKPDMTMPQLPAPAD
;
A
#
# COMPACT_ATOMS: atom_id res chain seq x y z
N MET A 1 43.61 3.33 19.66
CA MET A 1 42.41 2.52 19.94
C MET A 1 41.30 3.08 19.07
N PRO A 2 40.84 2.40 18.02
CA PRO A 2 39.80 2.94 17.16
C PRO A 2 38.44 2.83 17.85
N ASP A 3 37.73 3.95 17.91
CA ASP A 3 36.34 4.08 18.33
C ASP A 3 35.45 3.02 17.67
N HIS A 4 34.92 2.11 18.47
CA HIS A 4 33.78 1.29 18.08
C HIS A 4 32.51 2.14 18.14
N ALA A 5 32.31 2.96 17.11
CA ALA A 5 31.02 3.57 16.84
C ALA A 5 30.01 2.44 16.51
N GLN A 6 29.23 2.05 17.51
CA GLN A 6 28.12 1.12 17.35
C GLN A 6 27.14 1.70 16.31
N PRO A 7 26.83 0.98 15.21
CA PRO A 7 25.80 1.44 14.29
C PRO A 7 24.46 1.44 15.02
N LEU A 8 23.78 2.58 14.97
CA LEU A 8 22.47 2.86 15.56
C LEU A 8 21.53 1.66 15.43
N SER A 9 21.13 1.14 16.59
CA SER A 9 20.01 0.22 16.74
C SER A 9 18.74 0.83 16.12
N GLU A 10 17.95 -0.02 15.45
CA GLU A 10 16.55 0.19 15.02
C GLU A 10 16.28 0.72 13.59
N ASP A 11 16.92 0.15 12.57
CA ASP A 11 16.35 0.10 11.19
C ASP A 11 15.20 -0.94 11.11
N LYS A 12 14.18 -0.82 11.97
CA LYS A 12 12.97 -1.67 11.94
C LYS A 12 11.73 -0.82 11.65
N GLN A 13 10.81 -1.35 10.87
CA GLN A 13 9.53 -0.73 10.55
C GLN A 13 8.41 -1.75 10.78
N ALA A 14 7.30 -1.29 11.36
CA ALA A 14 6.08 -2.09 11.44
C ALA A 14 5.36 -2.06 10.08
N ILE A 15 5.06 -3.23 9.52
CA ILE A 15 4.27 -3.37 8.30
C ILE A 15 3.10 -4.31 8.54
N THR A 16 1.96 -4.01 7.95
CA THR A 16 0.77 -4.85 8.03
C THR A 16 0.78 -5.86 6.89
N CYS A 17 0.68 -7.15 7.22
CA CYS A 17 0.61 -8.20 6.23
C CYS A 17 -0.66 -8.07 5.36
N LEU A 18 -0.50 -8.04 4.04
CA LEU A 18 -1.64 -7.93 3.12
C LEU A 18 -2.60 -9.13 3.17
N HIS A 19 -2.11 -10.31 3.55
CA HIS A 19 -2.90 -11.55 3.56
C HIS A 19 -3.57 -11.84 4.90
N CYS A 20 -2.91 -11.59 6.03
CA CYS A 20 -3.45 -11.92 7.36
C CYS A 20 -3.84 -10.71 8.21
N GLY A 21 -3.45 -9.50 7.79
CA GLY A 21 -3.76 -8.25 8.48
C GLY A 21 -3.05 -8.02 9.81
N ARG A 22 -2.12 -8.88 10.22
CA ARG A 22 -1.33 -8.64 11.43
C ARG A 22 -0.13 -7.75 11.12
N MET A 23 0.16 -6.84 12.06
CA MET A 23 1.38 -6.04 12.05
C MET A 23 2.57 -6.91 12.43
N GLN A 24 3.70 -6.69 11.75
CA GLN A 24 4.97 -7.29 12.08
C GLN A 24 6.11 -6.30 11.92
N GLU A 25 7.12 -6.42 12.77
CA GLU A 25 8.34 -5.66 12.62
C GLU A 25 9.27 -6.33 11.61
N VAL A 26 9.68 -5.55 10.62
CA VAL A 26 10.58 -5.96 9.55
C VAL A 26 11.74 -4.99 9.47
N GLY A 27 12.85 -5.41 8.90
CA GLY A 27 13.94 -4.48 8.61
C GLY A 27 13.45 -3.39 7.66
N ARG A 28 13.75 -2.12 7.94
CA ARG A 28 13.33 -0.96 7.15
C ARG A 28 13.83 -1.02 5.69
N ARG A 29 14.87 -1.81 5.43
CA ARG A 29 15.45 -2.07 4.09
C ARG A 29 15.07 -3.43 3.51
N ALA A 30 14.19 -4.19 4.16
CA ALA A 30 13.77 -5.49 3.64
C ALA A 30 12.99 -5.29 2.33
N MET A 31 13.46 -5.88 1.23
CA MET A 31 12.75 -5.82 -0.06
C MET A 31 11.64 -6.87 -0.15
N SER A 32 11.80 -7.97 0.58
CA SER A 32 10.80 -8.99 0.79
C SER A 32 10.86 -9.49 2.23
N VAL A 33 9.71 -9.90 2.75
CA VAL A 33 9.62 -10.47 4.08
C VAL A 33 8.63 -11.61 4.10
N THR A 34 8.96 -12.67 4.83
CA THR A 34 8.00 -13.73 5.10
C THR A 34 7.16 -13.32 6.28
N CYS A 35 5.84 -13.36 6.12
CA CYS A 35 4.94 -13.06 7.22
C CYS A 35 5.13 -14.08 8.36
N LYS A 36 5.35 -13.63 9.60
CA LYS A 36 5.53 -14.54 10.76
C LYS A 36 4.23 -15.27 11.15
N PHE A 37 3.08 -14.82 10.65
CA PHE A 37 1.77 -15.35 11.02
C PHE A 37 1.14 -16.24 9.96
N CYS A 38 1.31 -15.91 8.67
CA CYS A 38 0.73 -16.70 7.57
C CYS A 38 1.78 -17.32 6.64
N HIS A 39 3.07 -17.13 6.94
CA HIS A 39 4.21 -17.68 6.19
C HIS A 39 4.24 -17.35 4.69
N LYS A 40 3.42 -16.40 4.22
CA LYS A 40 3.43 -15.91 2.84
C LYS A 40 4.52 -14.85 2.66
N ALA A 41 5.16 -14.88 1.51
CA ALA A 41 6.11 -13.87 1.10
C ALA A 41 5.37 -12.57 0.75
N LEU A 42 5.76 -11.48 1.40
CA LEU A 42 5.29 -10.14 1.16
C LEU A 42 6.39 -9.36 0.44
N LYS A 43 6.02 -8.70 -0.64
CA LYS A 43 6.88 -7.73 -1.33
C LYS A 43 6.76 -6.39 -0.63
N LEU A 44 7.88 -5.80 -0.23
CA LEU A 44 7.93 -4.48 0.41
C LEU A 44 8.39 -3.39 -0.57
N GLU A 45 8.74 -3.78 -1.80
CA GLU A 45 9.19 -2.89 -2.85
C GLU A 45 8.06 -1.99 -3.39
N ASP A 46 8.37 -0.73 -3.59
CA ASP A 46 7.51 0.19 -4.34
C ASP A 46 7.53 -0.19 -5.82
N VAL A 47 6.35 -0.24 -6.43
CA VAL A 47 6.19 -0.63 -7.82
C VAL A 47 5.81 0.59 -8.63
N GLN A 48 6.57 0.87 -9.70
CA GLN A 48 6.32 1.99 -10.59
C GLN A 48 5.99 1.53 -12.00
N PHE A 49 4.81 1.92 -12.49
CA PHE A 49 4.37 1.61 -13.86
C PHE A 49 4.52 2.85 -14.74
N LYS A 50 5.51 2.82 -15.64
CA LYS A 50 5.83 3.92 -16.56
C LYS A 50 5.17 3.79 -17.94
N GLY A 51 4.69 2.61 -18.28
CA GLY A 51 4.08 2.31 -19.58
C GLY A 51 2.89 1.37 -19.45
N TYR A 52 2.58 0.69 -20.55
CA TYR A 52 1.55 -0.32 -20.57
C TYR A 52 2.03 -1.61 -19.89
N GLU A 53 1.40 -2.00 -18.79
CA GLU A 53 1.60 -3.30 -18.16
C GLU A 53 0.25 -3.98 -17.92
N ALA A 54 0.16 -5.24 -18.35
CA ALA A 54 -0.96 -6.10 -18.06
C ALA A 54 -0.51 -7.21 -17.12
N ARG A 55 -1.09 -7.26 -15.91
CA ARG A 55 -0.81 -8.29 -14.91
C ARG A 55 -2.10 -8.74 -14.26
N ARG A 56 -2.33 -10.05 -14.16
CA ARG A 56 -3.52 -10.58 -13.48
C ARG A 56 -3.63 -10.10 -12.03
N VAL A 57 -2.53 -10.21 -11.27
CA VAL A 57 -2.50 -9.88 -9.85
C VAL A 57 -1.26 -9.07 -9.51
N VAL A 58 -1.42 -7.98 -8.76
CA VAL A 58 -0.34 -7.15 -8.24
C VAL A 58 -0.48 -7.05 -6.72
N GLU A 59 0.49 -7.57 -5.96
CA GLU A 59 0.48 -7.52 -4.50
C GLU A 59 1.79 -6.93 -3.98
N THR A 60 1.72 -5.81 -3.26
CA THR A 60 2.90 -5.19 -2.62
C THR A 60 2.52 -4.42 -1.35
N CYS A 61 3.25 -4.62 -0.26
CA CYS A 61 3.13 -3.82 0.95
C CYS A 61 3.64 -2.38 0.74
N GLY A 62 4.39 -2.12 -0.32
CA GLY A 62 4.88 -0.79 -0.68
C GLY A 62 3.81 0.08 -1.34
N VAL A 63 4.28 1.19 -1.89
CA VAL A 63 3.48 2.16 -2.65
C VAL A 63 3.49 1.77 -4.12
N VAL A 64 2.30 1.63 -4.70
CA VAL A 64 2.15 1.46 -6.15
C VAL A 64 1.99 2.83 -6.80
N THR A 65 2.92 3.20 -7.67
CA THR A 65 2.87 4.46 -8.43
C THR A 65 2.63 4.19 -9.91
N ILE A 66 1.60 4.83 -10.47
CA ILE A 66 1.29 4.78 -11.89
C ILE A 66 1.57 6.15 -12.46
N GLU A 67 2.54 6.23 -13.36
CA GLU A 67 2.92 7.48 -14.02
C GLU A 67 1.88 7.90 -15.06
N ARG A 68 1.95 9.14 -15.57
CA ARG A 68 0.96 9.67 -16.54
C ARG A 68 0.80 8.82 -17.80
N LYS A 69 1.91 8.24 -18.29
CA LYS A 69 1.91 7.32 -19.45
C LYS A 69 1.66 5.87 -19.05
N GLY A 70 1.51 5.59 -17.76
CA GLY A 70 1.22 4.28 -17.21
C GLY A 70 -0.22 3.88 -17.54
N ASN A 71 -0.37 2.68 -18.11
CA ASN A 71 -1.66 2.04 -18.29
C ASN A 71 -1.59 0.65 -17.68
N LEU A 72 -2.17 0.51 -16.50
CA LEU A 72 -2.19 -0.74 -15.74
C LEU A 72 -3.53 -1.44 -15.97
N ILE A 73 -3.48 -2.60 -16.60
CA ILE A 73 -4.65 -3.50 -16.73
C ILE A 73 -4.43 -4.71 -15.83
N THR A 74 -5.34 -4.91 -14.89
CA THR A 74 -5.20 -5.94 -13.86
C THR A 74 -6.54 -6.39 -13.32
N ASP A 75 -6.62 -7.61 -12.82
CA ASP A 75 -7.85 -8.12 -12.21
C ASP A 75 -7.94 -7.66 -10.75
N ARG A 76 -6.81 -7.73 -10.02
CA ARG A 76 -6.73 -7.37 -8.60
C ARG A 76 -5.38 -6.76 -8.22
N VAL A 77 -5.42 -5.60 -7.58
CA VAL A 77 -4.27 -4.93 -6.94
C VAL A 77 -4.47 -4.90 -5.44
N THR A 78 -3.51 -5.41 -4.68
CA THR A 78 -3.46 -5.26 -3.22
C THR A 78 -2.21 -4.48 -2.85
N CYS A 79 -2.36 -3.29 -2.29
CA CYS A 79 -1.24 -2.41 -1.98
C CYS A 79 -1.26 -1.82 -0.58
N GLY A 80 -0.10 -1.42 -0.06
CA GLY A 80 0.02 -0.64 1.18
C GLY A 80 -0.34 0.84 0.99
N GLY A 81 -0.13 1.37 -0.21
CA GLY A 81 -0.56 2.71 -0.61
C GLY A 81 -0.53 2.83 -2.13
N MET A 82 -1.23 3.82 -2.69
CA MET A 82 -1.31 3.97 -4.14
C MET A 82 -1.25 5.41 -4.59
N ILE A 83 -0.52 5.69 -5.68
CA ILE A 83 -0.42 6.98 -6.34
C ILE A 83 -0.74 6.76 -7.82
N ILE A 84 -1.79 7.41 -8.32
CA ILE A 84 -2.30 7.20 -9.68
C ILE A 84 -2.21 8.51 -10.44
N ARG A 85 -1.34 8.59 -11.45
CA ARG A 85 -1.26 9.73 -12.36
C ARG A 85 -1.67 9.39 -13.80
N GLY A 86 -1.83 8.09 -14.09
CA GLY A 86 -2.19 7.57 -15.41
C GLY A 86 -3.51 6.82 -15.40
N LYS A 87 -3.57 5.71 -16.13
CA LYS A 87 -4.79 4.90 -16.31
C LYS A 87 -4.70 3.57 -15.57
N VAL A 88 -5.78 3.20 -14.89
CA VAL A 88 -5.91 1.94 -14.15
C VAL A 88 -7.23 1.29 -14.54
N LYS A 89 -7.16 0.01 -14.90
CA LYS A 89 -8.35 -0.84 -15.06
C LYS A 89 -8.20 -2.06 -14.18
N GLY A 90 -9.09 -2.23 -13.21
CA GLY A 90 -9.05 -3.35 -12.27
C GLY A 90 -9.59 -3.03 -10.89
N ALA A 91 -9.73 -4.07 -10.05
CA ALA A 91 -10.10 -3.90 -8.66
C ALA A 91 -8.87 -3.53 -7.81
N VAL A 92 -8.94 -2.42 -7.09
CA VAL A 92 -7.88 -1.90 -6.23
C VAL A 92 -8.28 -2.04 -4.78
N THR A 93 -7.45 -2.71 -3.98
CA THR A 93 -7.55 -2.80 -2.53
C THR A 93 -6.29 -2.19 -1.93
N SER A 94 -6.41 -0.98 -1.38
CA SER A 94 -5.33 -0.33 -0.66
C SER A 94 -5.58 -0.41 0.84
N ARG A 95 -4.53 -0.76 1.60
CA ARG A 95 -4.56 -0.66 3.07
C ARG A 95 -4.17 0.70 3.60
N GLY A 96 -3.71 1.60 2.73
CA GLY A 96 -3.30 2.95 3.09
C GLY A 96 -3.91 3.98 2.15
N PRO A 97 -3.36 5.20 2.12
CA PRO A 97 -3.93 6.28 1.34
C PRO A 97 -3.80 6.01 -0.16
N VAL A 98 -4.86 6.33 -0.89
CA VAL A 98 -4.87 6.37 -2.35
C VAL A 98 -4.90 7.82 -2.81
N LEU A 99 -3.88 8.21 -3.58
CA LEU A 99 -3.72 9.55 -4.14
C LEU A 99 -3.94 9.49 -5.64
N VAL A 100 -5.00 10.11 -6.12
CA VAL A 100 -5.33 10.21 -7.54
C VAL A 100 -4.92 11.59 -8.01
N GLY A 101 -3.98 11.63 -8.94
CA GLY A 101 -3.47 12.85 -9.57
C GLY A 101 -4.46 13.46 -10.57
N PRO A 102 -4.19 14.68 -11.03
CA PRO A 102 -4.99 15.31 -12.07
C PRO A 102 -4.92 14.50 -13.37
N GLU A 103 -6.04 14.39 -14.08
CA GLU A 103 -6.19 13.64 -15.35
C GLU A 103 -6.01 12.12 -15.23
N ALA A 104 -5.93 11.57 -14.01
CA ALA A 104 -5.89 10.13 -13.81
C ALA A 104 -7.24 9.48 -14.12
N GLU A 105 -7.22 8.26 -14.65
CA GLU A 105 -8.42 7.50 -15.01
C GLU A 105 -8.42 6.15 -14.30
N ILE A 106 -9.46 5.89 -13.51
CA ILE A 106 -9.64 4.65 -12.77
C ILE A 106 -10.94 4.02 -13.21
N LYS A 107 -10.86 2.80 -13.75
CA LYS A 107 -12.03 1.98 -14.10
C LYS A 107 -12.00 0.67 -13.32
N GLY A 108 -12.91 0.53 -12.37
CA GLY A 108 -13.03 -0.65 -11.52
C GLY A 108 -13.32 -0.28 -10.07
N ASP A 109 -13.34 -1.30 -9.23
CA ASP A 109 -13.72 -1.14 -7.83
C ASP A 109 -12.52 -0.72 -6.99
N VAL A 110 -12.67 0.30 -6.15
CA VAL A 110 -11.60 0.78 -5.28
C VAL A 110 -12.04 0.69 -3.83
N ASN A 111 -11.15 0.12 -3.03
CA ASN A 111 -11.32 0.02 -1.61
C ASN A 111 -10.10 0.58 -0.89
N ALA A 112 -10.30 1.59 -0.04
CA ALA A 112 -9.20 2.21 0.69
C ALA A 112 -9.69 2.90 1.97
N PRO A 113 -8.83 3.04 2.99
CA PRO A 113 -9.16 3.83 4.19
C PRO A 113 -9.37 5.30 3.89
N THR A 114 -8.58 5.86 2.97
CA THR A 114 -8.62 7.27 2.58
C THR A 114 -8.32 7.41 1.09
N LEU A 115 -9.01 8.35 0.44
CA LEU A 115 -8.85 8.65 -0.98
C LEU A 115 -8.75 10.17 -1.16
N ALA A 116 -7.70 10.63 -1.85
CA ALA A 116 -7.58 12.02 -2.30
C ALA A 116 -7.63 12.06 -3.82
N VAL A 117 -8.45 12.93 -4.38
CA VAL A 117 -8.68 13.01 -5.82
C VAL A 117 -8.32 14.40 -6.33
N GLY A 118 -7.42 14.45 -7.31
CA GLY A 118 -7.03 15.65 -8.02
C GLY A 118 -8.07 16.09 -9.04
N ALA A 119 -8.09 17.38 -9.36
CA ALA A 119 -9.02 17.95 -10.33
C ALA A 119 -8.87 17.29 -11.71
N GLY A 120 -10.01 16.96 -12.34
CA GLY A 120 -10.04 16.33 -13.66
C GLY A 120 -9.77 14.83 -13.69
N ALA A 121 -9.69 14.17 -12.53
CA ALA A 121 -9.64 12.71 -12.48
C ALA A 121 -11.00 12.09 -12.85
N ILE A 122 -10.95 10.96 -13.55
CA ILE A 122 -12.11 10.17 -13.96
C ILE A 122 -12.14 8.89 -13.12
N LEU A 123 -13.24 8.67 -12.42
CA LEU A 123 -13.44 7.51 -11.54
C LEU A 123 -14.73 6.80 -11.96
N GLU A 124 -14.61 5.59 -12.50
CA GLU A 124 -15.72 4.76 -12.96
C GLU A 124 -15.68 3.42 -12.22
N GLY A 125 -16.71 3.08 -11.44
CA GLY A 125 -16.80 1.81 -10.70
C GLY A 125 -17.35 1.98 -9.30
N TYR A 126 -17.18 0.96 -8.45
CA TYR A 126 -17.63 0.98 -7.07
C TYR A 126 -16.51 1.42 -6.11
N TYR A 127 -16.73 2.51 -5.38
CA TYR A 127 -15.75 3.08 -4.45
C TYR A 127 -16.23 2.93 -3.02
N ASP A 128 -15.54 2.11 -2.24
CA ASP A 128 -15.76 1.94 -0.81
C ASP A 128 -14.59 2.55 -0.05
N ILE A 129 -14.77 3.82 0.32
CA ILE A 129 -13.78 4.63 1.02
C ILE A 129 -14.27 4.88 2.44
N GLY A 130 -13.46 4.47 3.40
CA GLY A 130 -13.75 4.71 4.80
C GLY A 130 -12.76 3.96 5.67
N PRO A 131 -12.55 4.40 6.92
CA PRO A 131 -11.66 3.73 7.84
C PRO A 131 -12.17 2.31 8.06
N LYS A 132 -11.58 1.36 7.34
CA LYS A 132 -11.73 -0.03 7.71
C LYS A 132 -11.05 -0.18 9.07
N PRO A 133 -11.74 -0.76 10.06
CA PRO A 133 -11.12 -1.00 11.35
C PRO A 133 -9.99 -2.01 11.15
N ASP A 134 -8.79 -1.52 10.84
CA ASP A 134 -7.58 -2.27 11.12
C ASP A 134 -7.55 -2.34 12.65
N MET A 135 -7.76 -3.55 13.19
CA MET A 135 -7.84 -3.85 14.62
C MET A 135 -6.51 -3.51 15.30
N THR A 136 -6.23 -2.24 15.56
CA THR A 136 -5.28 -1.81 16.59
C THR A 136 -5.55 -0.36 16.97
N MET A 137 -6.60 -0.15 17.77
CA MET A 137 -6.40 0.72 18.92
C MET A 137 -5.85 -0.18 20.02
N PRO A 138 -4.61 -0.02 20.50
CA PRO A 138 -4.37 -0.31 21.90
C PRO A 138 -5.32 0.64 22.63
N GLN A 139 -6.35 0.09 23.27
CA GLN A 139 -7.14 0.89 24.20
C GLN A 139 -6.14 1.40 25.23
N LEU A 140 -5.87 2.70 25.21
CA LEU A 140 -5.15 3.33 26.30
C LEU A 140 -6.00 3.04 27.54
N PRO A 141 -5.47 2.35 28.58
CA PRO A 141 -6.25 2.11 29.77
C PRO A 141 -6.67 3.48 30.32
N ALA A 142 -7.97 3.64 30.57
CA ALA A 142 -8.51 4.84 31.18
C ALA A 142 -7.72 5.17 32.46
N PRO A 143 -7.45 6.45 32.77
CA PRO A 143 -6.87 6.81 34.06
C PRO A 143 -7.83 6.32 35.16
N ALA A 144 -7.28 5.58 36.12
CA ALA A 144 -7.98 5.20 37.34
C ALA A 144 -8.03 6.42 38.27
N ASP A 145 -9.23 6.90 38.56
CA ASP A 145 -9.56 7.78 39.68
C ASP A 145 -10.60 7.09 40.57
#